data_AF-A0A966MMK4-F1
#
_entry.id   AF-A0A966MMK4-F1
#
_cell.length_a   1.000
_cell.length_b   1.000
_cell.length_c   1.000
_cell.angle_alpha   90.00
_cell.angle_beta   90.00
_cell.angle_gamma   90.00
#
_symmetry.space_group_name_H-M   'P 1'
#
loop_
_entity.id
_entity.type
_entity.pdbx_description
1 polymer ?
#
loop_
_entity_poly.entity_id
_entity_poly.type
_entity_poly.pdbx_seq_one_letter_code
_entity_poly.pdbx_strand_id
1 'polypeptide(L)' 'MKLCGFDVGIEHRFFLIAGPCVVESEQLQMDTAGTLKEITSALGIPFIFKSSYDKANRSSGSSF' A
#
# COMPACT_ATOMS: atom_id res chain seq x y z
N MET A 1 -8.76 16.40 5.29
CA MET A 1 -7.44 16.90 4.83
C MET A 1 -7.18 16.38 3.42
N LYS A 2 -6.35 17.04 2.61
CA LYS A 2 -5.95 16.50 1.30
C LYS A 2 -4.78 15.54 1.45
N LEU A 3 -4.87 14.36 0.85
CA LEU A 3 -3.82 13.34 0.81
C LEU A 3 -3.80 12.69 -0.56
N CYS A 4 -2.64 12.64 -1.21
CA CYS A 4 -2.45 11.96 -2.51
C CYS A 4 -3.50 12.32 -3.58
N GLY A 5 -4.03 13.56 -3.56
CA GLY A 5 -5.00 14.06 -4.53
C GLY A 5 -6.48 13.94 -4.14
N PHE A 6 -6.82 13.38 -2.97
CA PHE A 6 -8.21 13.24 -2.50
C PHE A 6 -8.40 13.70 -1.05
N ASP A 7 -9.65 13.96 -0.66
CA ASP A 7 -10.00 14.36 0.70
C ASP A 7 -10.16 13.13 1.61
N VAL A 8 -9.50 13.16 2.78
CA VAL A 8 -9.55 12.11 3.81
C VAL A 8 -10.01 12.65 5.15
N GLY A 9 -10.75 11.83 5.89
CA GLY A 9 -11.32 12.14 7.20
C GLY A 9 -12.55 11.28 7.50
N ILE A 10 -13.09 11.40 8.71
CA ILE A 10 -14.23 10.60 9.19
C ILE A 10 -15.49 10.79 8.32
N GLU A 11 -15.69 12.01 7.80
CA GLU A 11 -16.82 12.36 6.94
C GLU A 11 -16.57 12.09 5.44
N HIS A 12 -15.40 11.54 5.08
CA HIS A 12 -15.04 11.25 3.68
C HIS A 12 -15.11 9.75 3.40
N ARG A 13 -15.16 9.38 2.11
CA ARG A 13 -15.16 7.97 1.71
C ARG A 13 -13.90 7.28 2.24
N PHE A 14 -14.09 6.01 2.62
CA PHE A 14 -12.99 5.11 2.93
C PHE A 14 -11.95 5.09 1.79
N PHE A 15 -10.68 5.03 2.17
CA PHE A 15 -9.55 4.82 1.26
C PHE A 15 -8.65 3.70 1.80
N LEU A 16 -7.94 3.02 0.91
CA LEU A 16 -7.13 1.87 1.25
C LEU A 16 -5.63 2.18 1.14
N ILE A 17 -4.88 1.86 2.19
CA ILE A 17 -3.42 1.75 2.15
C ILE A 17 -3.07 0.26 2.21
N ALA A 18 -2.50 -0.31 1.15
CA ALA A 18 -2.19 -1.73 1.10
C ALA A 18 -0.98 -2.05 0.20
N GLY A 19 -0.38 -3.20 0.46
CA GLY A 19 0.73 -3.76 -0.30
C GLY A 19 1.53 -4.76 0.54
N PRO A 20 2.62 -5.33 -0.02
CA PRO A 20 3.48 -6.27 0.68
C PRO A 20 4.07 -5.66 1.96
N CYS A 21 4.44 -6.53 2.90
CA CYS A 21 5.07 -6.06 4.14
C CYS A 21 6.43 -5.40 3.85
N VAL A 22 7.21 -6.00 2.96
CA VAL A 22 8.57 -5.58 2.60
C VAL A 22 8.80 -5.63 1.09
N VAL A 23 9.75 -4.82 0.61
CA VAL A 23 10.20 -4.83 -0.80
C VAL A 23 11.18 -5.99 -1.01
N GLU A 24 10.70 -7.07 -1.63
CA GLU A 24 11.52 -8.26 -1.93
C GLU A 24 12.12 -8.22 -3.34
N SER A 25 11.34 -7.80 -4.33
CA SER A 25 11.76 -7.60 -5.72
C SER A 25 10.91 -6.54 -6.39
N GLU A 26 11.48 -5.86 -7.39
CA GLU A 26 10.76 -4.86 -8.20
C GLU A 26 9.52 -5.47 -8.87
N GLN A 27 9.68 -6.64 -9.49
CA GLN A 27 8.59 -7.34 -10.16
C GLN A 27 7.41 -7.59 -9.22
N LEU A 28 7.66 -8.12 -8.01
CA LEU A 28 6.61 -8.35 -7.02
C LEU A 28 5.89 -7.07 -6.63
N GLN A 29 6.62 -5.95 -6.47
CA GLN A 29 6.00 -4.67 -6.15
C GLN A 29 5.11 -4.18 -7.29
N MET A 30 5.60 -4.25 -8.53
CA MET A 30 4.88 -3.78 -9.70
C MET A 30 3.61 -4.60 -9.95
N ASP A 31 3.69 -5.93 -9.86
CA ASP A 31 2.55 -6.81 -10.03
C ASP A 31 1.50 -6.58 -8.95
N THR A 32 1.93 -6.55 -7.67
CA THR A 32 1.01 -6.34 -6.55
C THR A 32 0.35 -4.96 -6.60
N ALA A 33 1.12 -3.91 -6.91
CA ALA A 33 0.59 -2.56 -7.03
C ALA A 33 -0.41 -2.44 -8.19
N GLY A 34 -0.11 -3.07 -9.34
CA GLY A 34 -0.99 -3.11 -10.50
C GLY A 34 -2.33 -3.78 -10.18
N THR A 35 -2.29 -4.99 -9.63
CA THR A 35 -3.50 -5.74 -9.26
C THR A 35 -4.35 -4.98 -8.24
N LEU A 36 -3.74 -4.44 -7.18
CA LEU A 36 -4.48 -3.67 -6.17
C LEU A 36 -5.09 -2.39 -6.76
N LYS A 37 -4.36 -1.69 -7.64
CA LYS A 37 -4.87 -0.51 -8.34
C LYS A 37 -6.07 -0.84 -9.20
N GLU A 38 -6.03 -1.92 -9.97
CA GLU A 38 -7.15 -2.35 -10.81
C GLU A 38 -8.40 -2.66 -9.98
N ILE A 39 -8.26 -3.44 -8.90
CA ILE A 39 -9.35 -3.81 -8.00
C ILE A 39 -9.97 -2.55 -7.36
N THR A 40 -9.14 -1.70 -6.77
CA THR A 40 -9.61 -0.49 -6.08
C THR A 40 -10.24 0.52 -7.03
N SER A 41 -9.73 0.62 -8.27
CA SER A 41 -10.33 1.45 -9.33
C SER A 41 -11.71 0.95 -9.72
N ALA A 42 -11.90 -0.36 -9.89
CA ALA A 42 -13.19 -0.97 -10.19
C ALA A 42 -14.23 -0.74 -9.07
N LEU A 43 -13.79 -0.66 -7.82
CA LEU A 43 -14.63 -0.40 -6.65
C LEU A 43 -14.82 1.10 -6.34
N GLY A 44 -14.13 2.00 -7.05
CA GLY A 44 -14.14 3.44 -6.76
C GLY A 44 -13.53 3.81 -5.40
N ILE A 45 -12.57 3.01 -4.92
CA ILE A 45 -11.88 3.21 -3.64
C ILE A 45 -10.55 3.93 -3.91
N PRO A 46 -10.29 5.12 -3.33
CA PRO A 46 -8.97 5.75 -3.41
C PRO A 46 -7.91 4.85 -2.77
N PHE A 47 -6.76 4.71 -3.43
CA PHE A 47 -5.75 3.72 -3.08
C PHE A 47 -4.36 4.33 -3.00
N ILE A 48 -3.61 3.93 -1.97
CA ILE A 48 -2.20 4.26 -1.77
C ILE A 48 -1.44 2.94 -1.60
N PHE A 49 -0.51 2.65 -2.51
CA PHE A 49 0.36 1.48 -2.37
C PHE A 49 1.38 1.71 -1.24
N LYS A 50 1.59 0.68 -0.40
CA LYS A 50 2.60 0.73 0.67
C LYS A 50 3.40 -0.56 0.71
N SER A 51 4.72 -0.40 0.84
CA SER A 51 5.67 -1.46 1.17
C SER A 51 6.84 -0.87 1.96
N SER A 52 7.49 -1.65 2.81
CA SER A 52 8.64 -1.18 3.60
C SER A 52 9.95 -1.63 2.97
N TYR A 53 10.99 -0.79 3.00
CA TYR A 53 12.34 -1.26 2.67
C TYR A 53 12.93 -2.14 3.78
N ASP A 54 12.68 -1.78 5.04
CA ASP A 54 13.15 -2.52 6.21
C ASP A 54 12.03 -2.76 7.23
N LYS A 55 12.15 -3.83 8.00
CA LYS A 55 11.26 -4.15 9.13
C LYS A 55 11.98 -3.77 10.42
N ALA A 56 11.58 -2.66 11.04
CA ALA A 56 12.19 -2.15 12.27
C ALA A 56 12.08 -3.10 13.48
N ASN A 57 11.20 -4.10 13.43
CA ASN A 57 10.89 -5.00 14.55
C ASN A 57 11.32 -6.45 14.23
N ARG A 58 12.53 -6.67 13.71
CA ARG A 58 13.00 -8.02 13.36
C ARG A 58 13.04 -8.88 14.62
N SER A 59 12.35 -10.02 14.61
CA SER A 59 12.40 -11.03 15.66
C SER A 59 13.79 -11.69 15.77
N SER A 60 14.61 -11.61 14.72
CA SER A 60 16.05 -11.91 14.74
C SER A 60 16.80 -11.06 13.73
N GLY A 61 17.92 -10.45 14.15
CA GLY A 61 18.74 -9.57 13.31
C GLY A 61 19.38 -10.23 12.08
N SER A 62 19.36 -11.56 12.02
CA SER A 62 19.85 -12.37 10.89
C SER A 62 18.80 -12.71 9.84
N SER A 63 17.53 -12.35 10.04
CA SER A 63 16.44 -12.76 9.14
C SER A 63 16.06 -11.63 8.19
N PHE A 64 16.04 -11.95 6.89
CA PHE A 64 15.40 -11.15 5.83
C PHE A 64 13.93 -11.55 5.68
#